data_AF-A0A024S5R9-F1
#
_entry.id   AF-A0A024S5R9-F1
#
_cell.length_a   1.000
_cell.length_b   1.000
_cell.length_c   1.000
_cell.angle_alpha   90.00
_cell.angle_beta   90.00
_cell.angle_gamma   90.00
#
_symmetry.space_group_name_H-M   'P 1'
#
loop_
_entity.id
_entity.type
_entity.pdbx_description
1 polymer ?
#
loop_
_entity_poly.entity_id
_entity_poly.type
_entity_poly.pdbx_seq_one_letter_code
_entity_poly.pdbx_strand_id
1 'polypeptide(L)'
;MNQWSRQCGHSIQLLRFYPYMSSSSNPASFDATSAHSAAATKGAGRSPSPASAASPHPTPHVKKVERLIHIELTGMGLRADLGACETCGREHKEWFEVEASRDAVRTVDDIIRRWVGWDDGR
;
A
#
# COMPACT_ATOMS: atom_id res chain seq x y z
N MET A 1 6.55 -13.29 -3.27
CA MET A 1 6.47 -12.74 -1.90
C MET A 1 7.04 -13.73 -0.87
N ASN A 2 8.18 -14.37 -1.17
CA ASN A 2 8.80 -15.42 -0.32
C ASN A 2 10.16 -14.99 0.27
N GLN A 3 10.58 -13.73 0.06
CA GLN A 3 11.88 -13.25 0.54
C GLN A 3 11.81 -12.80 2.01
N TRP A 4 10.64 -12.31 2.47
CA TRP A 4 10.42 -11.95 3.88
C TRP A 4 10.31 -13.14 4.82
N SER A 5 10.24 -14.39 4.35
CA SER A 5 10.21 -15.56 5.24
C SER A 5 11.62 -16.05 5.61
N ARG A 6 12.67 -15.56 4.94
CA ARG A 6 14.09 -15.86 5.25
C ARG A 6 14.74 -14.73 6.05
N GLN A 7 14.04 -14.25 7.08
CA GLN A 7 14.46 -13.14 7.94
C GLN A 7 15.74 -13.55 8.67
N CYS A 8 16.83 -12.90 8.33
CA CYS A 8 18.12 -13.16 8.95
C CYS A 8 18.32 -12.16 10.09
N GLY A 9 18.67 -12.65 11.29
CA GLY A 9 19.23 -11.84 12.38
C GLY A 9 18.29 -10.93 13.18
N HIS A 10 17.07 -10.62 12.71
CA HIS A 10 16.17 -9.69 13.41
C HIS A 10 14.71 -10.17 13.46
N SER A 11 14.00 -9.77 14.52
CA SER A 11 12.56 -9.97 14.66
C SER A 11 11.81 -8.91 13.85
N ILE A 12 11.04 -9.33 12.85
CA ILE A 12 10.24 -8.41 12.04
C ILE A 12 8.85 -8.22 12.65
N GLN A 13 8.43 -6.97 12.74
CA GLN A 13 7.06 -6.60 13.08
C GLN A 13 6.45 -5.85 11.89
N LEU A 14 5.26 -6.25 11.48
CA LEU A 14 4.53 -5.55 10.43
C LEU A 14 3.91 -4.28 11.00
N LEU A 15 4.45 -3.12 10.60
CA LEU A 15 3.91 -1.82 11.04
C LEU A 15 2.65 -1.42 10.25
N ARG A 16 2.67 -1.61 8.93
CA ARG A 16 1.56 -1.21 8.05
C ARG A 16 1.53 -2.04 6.78
N PHE A 17 0.33 -2.37 6.34
CA PHE A 17 0.05 -3.01 5.06
C PHE A 17 -0.60 -1.98 4.13
N TYR A 18 -0.15 -1.91 2.87
CA TYR A 18 -0.65 -0.98 1.86
C TYR A 18 -1.34 -1.76 0.74
N PRO A 19 -2.60 -2.17 0.91
CA PRO A 19 -3.35 -2.79 -0.15
C PRO A 19 -3.62 -1.77 -1.26
N TYR A 20 -3.49 -2.18 -2.52
CA TYR A 20 -3.97 -1.39 -3.64
C TYR A 20 -5.46 -1.68 -3.83
N MET A 21 -6.26 -0.62 -3.80
CA MET A 21 -7.70 -0.65 -4.00
C MET A 21 -7.95 -0.02 -5.37
N SER A 22 -8.23 -0.82 -6.40
CA SER A 22 -8.54 -0.30 -7.72
C SER A 22 -9.71 0.67 -7.64
N SER A 23 -9.46 1.96 -7.91
CA SER A 23 -10.50 2.98 -7.96
C SER A 23 -11.23 2.90 -9.31
N SER A 24 -11.86 1.77 -9.64
CA SER A 24 -12.73 1.67 -10.82
C SER A 24 -14.14 2.23 -10.54
N SER A 25 -14.20 3.40 -9.92
CA SER A 25 -15.45 4.15 -9.70
C SER A 25 -15.15 5.64 -9.65
N ASN A 26 -15.23 6.23 -10.83
CA ASN A 26 -15.31 7.67 -11.09
C ASN A 26 -16.12 8.40 -9.99
N PRO A 27 -15.56 9.33 -9.20
CA PRO A 27 -16.35 10.18 -8.31
C PRO A 27 -16.99 11.31 -9.13
N ALA A 28 -17.86 10.96 -10.08
CA ALA A 28 -18.71 11.93 -10.74
C ALA A 28 -19.97 12.13 -9.90
N SER A 29 -20.16 13.40 -9.54
CA SER A 29 -21.43 14.00 -9.10
C SER A 29 -21.73 13.85 -7.60
N PHE A 30 -21.06 14.69 -6.80
CA PHE A 30 -21.73 15.31 -5.66
C PHE A 30 -22.80 16.26 -6.23
N ASP A 31 -24.04 15.80 -6.36
CA ASP A 31 -25.16 16.73 -6.45
C ASP A 31 -26.22 16.25 -5.47
N ALA A 32 -26.23 16.95 -4.33
CA ALA A 32 -27.27 16.86 -3.34
C ALA A 32 -28.41 17.77 -3.79
N THR A 33 -29.57 17.21 -4.10
CA THR A 33 -30.84 17.93 -3.93
C THR A 33 -32.02 16.97 -3.80
N SER A 34 -32.62 17.03 -2.60
CA SER A 34 -33.99 16.73 -2.18
C SER A 34 -34.91 15.79 -2.97
N ALA A 35 -35.31 14.72 -2.26
CA ALA A 35 -36.67 14.28 -1.94
C ALA A 35 -37.77 14.37 -3.01
N HIS A 36 -38.56 13.29 -3.20
CA HIS A 36 -40.03 13.26 -3.08
C HIS A 36 -40.52 11.79 -3.05
N SER A 37 -41.67 11.59 -2.41
CA SER A 37 -42.15 10.35 -1.78
C SER A 37 -42.90 9.36 -2.68
N ALA A 38 -42.95 8.11 -2.17
CA ALA A 38 -44.12 7.23 -2.08
C ALA A 38 -44.45 6.17 -3.16
N ALA A 39 -44.69 4.97 -2.61
CA ALA A 39 -45.65 3.91 -3.00
C ALA A 39 -45.18 2.72 -3.88
N ALA A 40 -44.86 1.60 -3.19
CA ALA A 40 -45.51 0.27 -3.26
C ALA A 40 -45.73 -0.37 -4.67
N THR A 41 -45.36 -1.61 -5.03
CA THR A 41 -45.33 -2.92 -4.33
C THR A 41 -44.61 -3.99 -5.20
N LYS A 42 -44.10 -5.05 -4.53
CA LYS A 42 -43.84 -6.44 -5.01
C LYS A 42 -42.80 -6.69 -6.13
N GLY A 43 -41.64 -7.19 -5.71
CA GLY A 43 -40.68 -7.90 -6.58
C GLY A 43 -39.60 -8.57 -5.73
N ALA A 44 -39.32 -9.83 -6.00
CA ALA A 44 -38.42 -10.69 -5.26
C ALA A 44 -36.96 -10.19 -5.24
N GLY A 45 -36.24 -10.53 -4.16
CA GLY A 45 -34.80 -10.80 -4.25
C GLY A 45 -33.86 -9.68 -3.80
N ARG A 46 -33.45 -9.79 -2.53
CA ARG A 46 -32.09 -9.60 -2.02
C ARG A 46 -31.49 -8.18 -2.05
N SER A 47 -31.11 -7.75 -0.85
CA SER A 47 -30.41 -6.52 -0.47
C SER A 47 -29.41 -5.99 -1.49
N PRO A 48 -29.22 -4.66 -1.61
CA PRO A 48 -28.12 -4.11 -2.38
C PRO A 48 -26.82 -4.67 -1.80
N SER A 49 -26.13 -5.49 -2.60
CA SER A 49 -24.79 -5.96 -2.30
C SER A 49 -23.94 -4.76 -1.89
N PRO A 50 -23.16 -4.84 -0.80
CA PRO A 50 -22.16 -3.81 -0.54
C PRO A 50 -21.31 -3.73 -1.79
N ALA A 51 -21.18 -2.53 -2.35
CA ALA A 51 -20.29 -2.20 -3.45
C ALA A 51 -19.04 -3.07 -3.30
N SER A 52 -18.78 -3.92 -4.30
CA SER A 52 -17.72 -4.92 -4.33
C SER A 52 -16.54 -4.42 -3.53
N ALA A 53 -16.40 -4.92 -2.29
CA ALA A 53 -15.28 -4.56 -1.44
C ALA A 53 -14.06 -4.96 -2.25
N ALA A 54 -13.40 -3.98 -2.87
CA ALA A 54 -12.35 -4.21 -3.83
C ALA A 54 -11.35 -5.14 -3.15
N SER A 55 -11.27 -6.37 -3.65
CA SER A 55 -10.39 -7.38 -3.08
C SER A 55 -9.00 -6.76 -3.06
N PRO A 56 -8.28 -6.79 -1.91
CA PRO A 56 -6.93 -6.26 -1.84
C PRO A 56 -6.08 -6.92 -2.91
N HIS A 57 -5.72 -6.16 -3.94
CA HIS A 57 -4.85 -6.63 -5.00
C HIS A 57 -3.50 -5.94 -4.88
N PRO A 58 -2.41 -6.59 -5.28
CA PRO A 58 -1.15 -5.89 -5.44
C PRO A 58 -1.28 -4.83 -6.55
N THR A 59 -0.52 -3.75 -6.45
CA THR A 59 -0.39 -2.74 -7.51
C THR A 59 -0.06 -3.41 -8.85
N PRO A 60 -0.71 -3.02 -9.97
CA PRO A 60 -0.46 -3.58 -11.31
C PRO A 60 1.02 -3.77 -11.65
N HIS A 61 1.88 -2.81 -11.29
CA HIS A 61 3.32 -2.85 -11.54
C HIS A 61 4.14 -2.93 -10.25
N VAL A 62 3.84 -3.90 -9.38
CA VAL A 62 4.51 -4.09 -8.07
C VAL A 62 6.03 -4.00 -8.12
N LYS A 63 6.70 -4.63 -9.08
CA LYS A 63 8.17 -4.61 -9.20
C LYS A 63 8.72 -3.22 -9.50
N LYS A 64 7.96 -2.43 -10.28
CA LYS A 64 8.35 -1.07 -10.66
C LYS A 64 8.14 -0.12 -9.49
N VAL A 65 6.99 -0.22 -8.81
CA VAL A 65 6.69 0.53 -7.59
C VAL A 65 7.74 0.24 -6.50
N GLU A 66 8.05 -1.03 -6.26
CA GLU A 66 9.10 -1.45 -5.32
C GLU A 66 10.46 -0.82 -5.67
N ARG A 67 10.85 -0.87 -6.95
CA ARG A 67 12.11 -0.28 -7.41
C ARG A 67 12.14 1.24 -7.19
N LEU A 68 11.04 1.94 -7.44
CA LEU A 68 10.94 3.39 -7.26
C LEU A 68 11.05 3.79 -5.79
N ILE A 69 10.39 3.04 -4.90
CA ILE A 69 10.51 3.22 -3.44
C ILE A 69 11.97 3.02 -2.99
N HIS A 70 12.64 1.95 -3.44
CA HIS A 70 14.05 1.70 -3.10
C HIS A 70 14.98 2.82 -3.58
N ILE A 71 14.77 3.33 -4.81
CA ILE A 71 15.57 4.43 -5.36
C ILE A 71 15.38 5.68 -4.51
N GLU A 72 14.14 6.03 -4.15
CA GLU A 72 13.88 7.25 -3.38
C GLU A 72 14.45 7.17 -1.96
N LEU A 73 14.21 6.07 -1.24
CA LEU A 73 14.78 5.87 0.10
C LEU A 73 16.32 5.88 0.08
N THR A 74 16.93 5.29 -0.96
CA THR A 74 18.39 5.35 -1.15
C THR A 74 18.85 6.77 -1.45
N GLY A 75 18.12 7.53 -2.27
CA GLY A 75 18.42 8.93 -2.58
C GLY A 75 18.36 9.85 -1.36
N MET A 76 17.60 9.47 -0.34
CA MET A 76 17.55 10.14 0.97
C MET A 76 18.66 9.69 1.94
N GLY A 77 19.53 8.76 1.54
CA GLY A 77 20.60 8.24 2.38
C GLY A 77 20.13 7.28 3.47
N LEU A 78 18.89 6.78 3.42
CA LEU A 78 18.31 5.89 4.44
C LEU A 78 18.73 4.43 4.26
N ARG A 79 19.64 4.13 3.34
CA ARG A 79 20.08 2.75 3.09
C ARG A 79 20.92 2.27 4.28
N ALA A 80 20.51 1.17 4.89
CA ALA A 80 21.23 0.61 6.03
C ALA A 80 22.55 -0.01 5.54
N ASP A 81 23.67 0.45 6.08
CA ASP A 81 25.00 -0.08 5.76
C ASP A 81 25.49 -1.03 6.86
N LEU A 82 24.75 -2.13 7.04
CA LEU A 82 25.01 -3.15 8.07
C LEU A 82 26.10 -4.16 7.65
N GLY A 83 26.71 -3.99 6.48
CA GLY A 83 27.67 -4.94 5.92
C GLY A 83 27.08 -6.32 5.63
N ALA A 84 27.90 -7.36 5.74
CA ALA A 84 27.49 -8.74 5.57
C ALA A 84 26.71 -9.23 6.80
N CYS A 85 25.50 -9.77 6.58
CA CYS A 85 24.68 -10.31 7.66
C CYS A 85 25.38 -11.47 8.39
N GLU A 86 25.47 -11.40 9.71
CA GLU A 86 26.10 -12.46 10.54
C GLU A 86 25.40 -13.82 10.41
N THR A 87 24.09 -13.85 10.11
CA THR A 87 23.33 -15.10 10.00
C THR A 87 23.47 -15.78 8.63
N CYS A 88 23.57 -15.01 7.54
CA CYS A 88 23.56 -15.57 6.18
C CYS A 88 24.77 -15.23 5.31
N GLY A 89 25.69 -14.40 5.80
CA GLY A 89 26.92 -14.01 5.11
C GLY A 89 26.73 -13.13 3.87
N ARG A 90 25.51 -12.66 3.60
CA ARG A 90 25.18 -11.81 2.43
C ARG A 90 24.82 -10.39 2.87
N GLU A 91 25.12 -9.42 2.01
CA GLU A 91 24.66 -8.05 2.19
C GLU A 91 23.16 -7.94 1.88
N HIS A 92 22.40 -7.32 2.77
CA HIS A 92 20.99 -7.08 2.53
C HIS A 92 20.77 -5.69 1.93
N LYS A 93 20.54 -5.63 0.63
CA LYS A 93 20.35 -4.36 -0.10
C LYS A 93 18.96 -3.76 0.06
N GLU A 94 18.06 -4.48 0.70
CA GLU A 94 16.65 -4.12 0.91
C GLU A 94 16.42 -3.49 2.30
N TRP A 95 17.47 -3.30 3.09
CA TRP A 95 17.37 -2.78 4.44
C TRP A 95 17.59 -1.28 4.44
N PHE A 96 16.70 -0.61 5.15
CA PHE A 96 16.72 0.84 5.33
C PHE A 96 16.68 1.12 6.82
N GLU A 97 17.44 2.12 7.24
CA GLU A 97 17.49 2.59 8.61
C GLU A 97 16.81 3.95 8.69
N VAL A 98 15.91 4.08 9.66
CA VAL A 98 15.17 5.31 9.92
C VAL A 98 15.26 5.62 11.39
N GLU A 99 15.27 6.91 11.72
CA GLU A 99 15.16 7.35 13.11
C GLU A 99 13.89 6.73 13.73
N ALA A 100 13.97 6.31 15.00
CA ALA A 100 12.84 5.79 15.76
C ALA A 100 11.85 6.89 16.18
N SER A 101 11.49 7.78 15.25
CA SER A 101 10.59 8.91 15.42
C SER A 101 9.33 8.72 14.57
N ARG A 102 8.22 9.29 15.03
CA ARG A 102 6.94 9.26 14.29
C ARG A 102 7.07 9.96 12.93
N ASP A 103 7.87 11.01 12.86
CA ASP A 103 8.04 11.82 11.65
C ASP A 103 8.86 11.08 10.58
N ALA A 104 9.90 10.36 10.99
CA ALA A 104 10.65 9.48 10.08
C ALA A 104 9.74 8.38 9.51
N VAL A 105 8.92 7.74 10.33
CA VAL A 105 7.95 6.72 9.87
C VAL A 105 6.90 7.32 8.92
N ARG A 106 6.39 8.53 9.21
CA ARG A 106 5.46 9.24 8.32
C ARG A 106 6.08 9.54 6.95
N THR A 107 7.35 9.92 6.94
CA THR A 107 8.07 10.21 5.69
C THR A 107 8.14 8.98 4.79
N VAL A 108 8.46 7.81 5.36
CA VAL A 108 8.46 6.52 4.61
C VAL A 108 7.05 6.17 4.13
N ASP A 109 6.05 6.35 4.99
CA ASP A 109 4.63 6.10 4.69
C ASP A 109 4.13 6.94 3.52
N ASP A 110 4.52 8.21 3.44
CA ASP A 110 4.16 9.12 2.33
C ASP A 110 4.85 8.76 1.01
N ILE A 111 6.11 8.32 1.06
CA ILE A 111 6.84 7.79 -0.12
C ILE A 111 6.12 6.57 -0.69
N ILE A 112 5.75 5.61 0.17
CA ILE A 112 5.06 4.39 -0.26
C ILE A 112 3.72 4.74 -0.89
N ARG A 113 2.89 5.57 -0.24
CA ARG A 113 1.59 5.96 -0.79
C ARG A 113 1.70 6.66 -2.14
N ARG A 114 2.68 7.54 -2.30
CA ARG A 114 2.90 8.28 -3.55
C ARG A 114 3.20 7.34 -4.72
N TRP A 115 4.10 6.37 -4.54
CA TRP A 115 4.43 5.43 -5.62
C TRP A 115 3.34 4.38 -5.88
N VAL A 116 2.62 3.96 -4.84
CA VAL A 116 1.44 3.10 -4.99
C VAL A 116 0.33 3.83 -5.74
N GLY A 117 0.04 5.08 -5.39
CA GLY A 117 -0.96 5.90 -6.08
C GLY A 117 -0.56 6.30 -7.50
N TRP A 118 0.73 6.52 -7.76
CA TRP A 118 1.24 6.75 -9.12
C TRP A 118 0.93 5.59 -10.07
N ASP A 119 0.87 4.35 -9.56
CA ASP A 119 0.54 3.17 -10.37
C ASP A 119 -0.96 3.05 -10.69
N ASP A 120 -1.85 3.71 -9.94
CA ASP A 120 -3.31 3.69 -10.15
C ASP A 120 -3.75 4.55 -11.35
N GLY A 121 -3.06 5.68 -11.56
CA GLY A 121 -3.46 6.71 -12.52
C GLY A 121 -2.85 6.58 -13.92
N ARG A 122 -2.29 5.42 -14.28
CA ARG A 122 -1.63 5.16 -15.57
C ARG A 122 -2.40 4.15 -16.41
#